data_AF-A0A0P9LQ83-F1
#
_entry.id   AF-A0A0P9LQ83-F1
#
_cell.length_a   1.000
_cell.length_b   1.000
_cell.length_c   1.000
_cell.angle_alpha   90.00
_cell.angle_beta   90.00
_cell.angle_gamma   90.00
#
_symmetry.space_group_name_H-M   'P 1'
#
loop_
_entity.id
_entity.type
_entity.pdbx_description
1 polymer ?
#
loop_
_entity_poly.entity_id
_entity_poly.type
_entity_poly.pdbx_seq_one_letter_code
_entity_poly.pdbx_strand_id
1 'polypeptide(L)'
;PSADLPPACVLLDASRGGFARTDAVLLDFMADSEAQSGVALEPLYTGKALLILRDEVQAGRFEPGTRLIFIHTGGLQGRRAMGL
;
A
#
# COMPACT_ATOMS: atom_id res chain seq x y z
N PRO A 1 16.20 11.86 -7.55
CA PRO A 1 17.36 11.21 -6.93
C PRO A 1 17.05 9.74 -6.60
N SER A 2 17.70 8.79 -7.28
CA SER A 2 17.69 7.40 -6.81
C SER A 2 18.42 7.41 -5.46
N ALA A 3 17.69 7.22 -4.38
CA ALA A 3 18.32 6.96 -3.09
C ALA A 3 19.21 5.72 -3.25
N ASP A 4 20.44 5.76 -2.75
CA ASP A 4 21.30 4.58 -2.64
C ASP A 4 20.66 3.61 -1.65
N LEU A 5 19.73 2.79 -2.15
CA LEU A 5 19.06 1.78 -1.38
C LEU A 5 20.01 0.59 -1.18
N PRO A 6 19.98 -0.07 -0.01
CA PRO A 6 20.69 -1.33 0.18
C PRO A 6 20.33 -2.34 -0.94
N PRO A 7 21.23 -3.24 -1.35
CA PRO A 7 20.96 -4.19 -2.43
C PRO A 7 19.73 -5.08 -2.22
N ALA A 8 19.35 -5.32 -0.96
CA ALA A 8 18.17 -6.09 -0.59
C ALA A 8 16.85 -5.30 -0.66
N CYS A 9 16.91 -3.99 -0.91
CA CYS A 9 15.76 -3.10 -0.91
C CYS A 9 15.38 -2.75 -2.35
N VAL A 10 14.09 -2.85 -2.65
CA VAL A 10 13.53 -2.38 -3.91
C VAL A 10 12.51 -1.29 -3.62
N LEU A 11 12.60 -0.18 -4.35
CA LEU A 11 11.58 0.86 -4.34
C LEU A 11 10.58 0.60 -5.47
N LEU A 12 9.31 0.54 -5.11
CA LEU A 12 8.21 0.39 -6.05
C LEU A 12 7.47 1.72 -6.18
N ASP A 13 7.07 2.09 -7.40
CA ASP A 13 6.30 3.31 -7.62
C ASP A 13 4.82 3.10 -7.26
N ALA A 14 4.53 3.24 -5.97
CA ALA A 14 3.18 3.21 -5.44
C ALA A 14 2.53 4.60 -5.36
N SER A 15 3.16 5.65 -5.91
CA SER A 15 2.76 7.04 -5.65
C SER A 15 1.39 7.40 -6.24
N ARG A 16 0.96 6.68 -7.29
CA ARG A 16 -0.31 6.91 -8.01
C ARG A 16 -0.45 8.35 -8.50
N GLY A 17 0.61 8.89 -9.12
CA GLY A 17 0.61 10.24 -9.68
C GLY A 17 0.88 11.35 -8.66
N GLY A 18 1.26 11.01 -7.42
CA GLY A 18 1.87 11.94 -6.48
C GLY A 18 1.28 11.97 -5.08
N PHE A 19 1.77 12.93 -4.29
CA PHE A 19 1.37 13.13 -2.90
C PHE A 19 -0.13 13.47 -2.78
N ALA A 20 -0.81 12.85 -1.81
CA ALA A 20 -2.24 13.01 -1.53
C ALA A 20 -3.19 12.69 -2.70
N ARG A 21 -2.69 12.08 -3.79
CA ARG A 21 -3.53 11.57 -4.86
C ARG A 21 -4.22 10.28 -4.44
N THR A 22 -5.52 10.23 -4.67
CA THR A 22 -6.36 9.04 -4.50
C THR A 22 -7.15 8.83 -5.79
N ASP A 23 -7.58 7.58 -6.01
CA ASP A 23 -8.44 7.21 -7.13
C ASP A 23 -9.34 6.04 -6.71
N ALA A 24 -10.35 5.74 -7.53
CA ALA A 24 -11.36 4.73 -7.21
C ALA A 24 -10.76 3.35 -6.93
N VAL A 25 -9.74 2.94 -7.71
CA VAL A 25 -9.09 1.62 -7.53
C VAL A 25 -8.45 1.51 -6.15
N LEU A 26 -7.81 2.56 -5.67
CA LEU A 26 -7.24 2.59 -4.33
C LEU A 26 -8.33 2.54 -3.24
N LEU A 27 -9.39 3.32 -3.40
CA LEU A 27 -10.46 3.39 -2.40
C LEU A 27 -11.25 2.08 -2.29
N ASP A 28 -11.58 1.46 -3.43
CA ASP A 28 -12.28 0.18 -3.49
C ASP A 28 -11.42 -0.93 -2.87
N PHE A 29 -10.12 -0.97 -3.23
CA PHE A 29 -9.18 -1.90 -2.63
C PHE A 29 -9.08 -1.76 -1.12
N MET A 30 -9.04 -0.52 -0.61
CA MET A 30 -8.99 -0.27 0.82
C MET A 30 -10.26 -0.77 1.52
N ALA A 31 -11.44 -0.49 0.96
CA ALA A 31 -12.70 -0.97 1.52
C ALA A 31 -12.75 -2.50 1.59
N ASP A 32 -12.35 -3.19 0.52
CA ASP A 32 -12.29 -4.65 0.47
C ASP A 32 -11.27 -5.22 1.47
N SER A 33 -10.09 -4.62 1.55
CA SER A 33 -9.02 -5.05 2.46
C SER A 33 -9.41 -4.86 3.92
N GLU A 34 -10.07 -3.75 4.24
CA GLU A 34 -10.60 -3.45 5.57
C GLU A 34 -11.69 -4.44 5.97
N ALA A 35 -12.61 -4.74 5.06
CA ALA A 35 -13.68 -5.71 5.30
C ALA A 35 -13.13 -7.13 5.55
N GLN A 36 -12.07 -7.52 4.84
CA GLN A 36 -11.48 -8.86 4.96
C GLN A 36 -10.56 -9.00 6.19
N SER A 37 -9.81 -7.96 6.54
CA SER A 37 -8.77 -8.03 7.57
C SER A 37 -9.16 -7.41 8.92
N GLY A 38 -10.14 -6.51 8.93
CA GLY A 38 -10.45 -5.67 10.09
C GLY A 38 -9.41 -4.58 10.39
N VAL A 39 -8.40 -4.41 9.53
CA VAL A 39 -7.32 -3.42 9.72
C VAL A 39 -7.61 -2.19 8.86
N ALA A 40 -7.84 -1.06 9.52
CA ALA A 40 -8.06 0.22 8.86
C ALA A 40 -6.79 0.71 8.15
N LEU A 41 -6.93 1.20 6.92
CA LEU A 41 -5.88 1.76 6.07
C LEU A 41 -6.11 3.25 5.87
N GLU A 42 -5.10 3.94 5.36
CA GLU A 42 -5.24 5.32 4.88
C GLU A 42 -4.65 5.47 3.46
N PRO A 43 -5.16 6.39 2.63
CA PRO A 43 -4.87 6.36 1.21
C PRO A 43 -3.55 7.06 0.81
N LEU A 44 -2.88 7.76 1.72
CA LEU A 44 -1.65 8.49 1.42
C LEU A 44 -0.42 7.58 1.39
N TYR A 45 -0.33 6.60 2.29
CA TYR A 45 0.80 5.68 2.44
C TYR A 45 0.36 4.21 2.54
N THR A 46 -0.31 3.80 3.62
CA THR A 46 -0.51 2.37 3.94
C THR A 46 -1.41 1.66 2.94
N GLY A 47 -2.47 2.32 2.46
CA GLY A 47 -3.33 1.81 1.39
C GLY A 47 -2.58 1.62 0.07
N LYS A 48 -1.74 2.60 -0.32
CA LYS A 48 -0.91 2.52 -1.54
C LYS A 48 0.15 1.42 -1.45
N ALA A 49 0.81 1.32 -0.30
CA ALA A 49 1.84 0.32 -0.05
C ALA A 49 1.27 -1.10 -0.07
N LEU A 50 0.09 -1.31 0.53
CA LEU A 50 -0.56 -2.61 0.51
C LEU A 50 -1.11 -2.94 -0.89
N LEU A 51 -1.62 -1.95 -1.61
CA LEU A 51 -2.09 -2.12 -2.98
C LEU A 51 -0.97 -2.60 -3.91
N ILE A 52 0.18 -1.92 -3.92
CA ILE A 52 1.29 -2.36 -4.77
C ILE A 52 1.83 -3.72 -4.34
N LEU A 53 1.85 -4.04 -3.03
CA LEU A 53 2.25 -5.35 -2.56
C LEU A 53 1.31 -6.45 -3.10
N ARG A 54 0.00 -6.21 -3.10
CA ARG A 54 -1.00 -7.12 -3.69
C ARG A 54 -0.72 -7.33 -5.17
N ASP A 55 -0.45 -6.25 -5.91
CA ASP A 55 -0.18 -6.31 -7.35
C ASP A 55 1.10 -7.12 -7.64
N GLU A 56 2.16 -6.95 -6.84
CA GLU A 56 3.41 -7.72 -6.97
C GLU A 56 3.24 -9.21 -6.62
N VAL A 57 2.41 -9.53 -5.62
CA VAL A 57 2.05 -10.92 -5.33
C VAL A 57 1.30 -11.54 -6.50
N GLN A 58 0.34 -10.82 -7.08
CA GLN A 58 -0.42 -11.29 -8.25
C GLN A 58 0.43 -11.41 -9.51
N ALA A 59 1.44 -10.57 -9.66
CA ALA A 59 2.43 -10.64 -10.74
C ALA A 59 3.44 -11.80 -10.58
N GLY A 60 3.37 -12.56 -9.48
CA GLY A 60 4.25 -13.70 -9.23
C GLY A 60 5.64 -13.33 -8.75
N ARG A 61 5.85 -12.12 -8.18
CA ARG A 61 7.14 -11.72 -7.60
C ARG A 61 7.59 -12.63 -6.46
N PHE A 62 6.63 -13.23 -5.76
CA PHE A 62 6.88 -14.11 -4.62
C PHE A 62 6.36 -15.51 -4.92
N GLU A 63 7.15 -16.52 -4.61
CA GLU A 63 6.75 -17.93 -4.76
C GLU A 63 5.54 -18.26 -3.88
N PRO A 64 4.62 -19.14 -4.34
CA PRO A 64 3.50 -19.59 -3.53
C PRO A 64 3.94 -20.14 -2.17
N GLY A 65 3.24 -19.73 -1.10
CA GLY A 65 3.57 -20.13 0.29
C GLY A 65 4.61 -19.23 0.98
N THR A 66 5.18 -18.23 0.28
CA THR A 66 6.03 -17.21 0.89
C THR A 66 5.28 -16.45 1.98
N ARG A 67 5.86 -16.38 3.18
CA ARG A 67 5.34 -15.56 4.28
C ARG A 67 5.90 -14.15 4.17
N LEU A 68 5.00 -13.17 4.06
CA LEU A 68 5.35 -11.76 3.95
C LEU A 68 4.99 -11.04 5.26
N ILE A 69 5.84 -10.07 5.64
CA ILE A 69 5.56 -9.14 6.72
C ILE A 69 5.30 -7.78 6.09
N PHE A 70 4.09 -7.26 6.27
CA PHE A 70 3.75 -5.91 5.89
C PHE A 70 3.81 -5.00 7.12
N ILE A 71 4.57 -3.90 7.02
CA ILE A 71 4.68 -2.91 8.09
C ILE A 71 3.61 -1.85 7.89
N HIS A 72 2.54 -1.93 8.67
CA HIS A 72 1.49 -0.91 8.69
C HIS A 72 1.98 0.32 9.49
N THR A 73 2.45 1.36 8.79
CA THR A 73 3.10 2.54 9.40
C THR A 73 2.15 3.52 10.10
N GLY A 74 0.84 3.26 10.13
CA GLY A 74 -0.16 4.11 10.77
C GLY A 74 -0.75 5.15 9.80
N GLY A 75 -0.95 6.39 10.27
CA GLY A 75 -1.41 7.51 9.44
C GLY A 75 -2.93 7.76 9.45
N LEU A 76 -3.71 7.00 10.22
CA LEU A 76 -5.18 7.13 10.27
C LEU A 76 -5.67 8.52 10.65
N GLN A 77 -4.86 9.35 11.31
CA GLN A 77 -5.17 10.76 11.55
C GLN A 77 -5.35 11.56 10.25
N GLY A 78 -4.61 11.22 9.18
CA GLY A 78 -4.72 11.85 7.86
C GLY A 78 -5.98 11.41 7.11
N ARG A 79 -6.44 10.17 7.33
CA ARG A 79 -7.70 9.65 6.77
C ARG A 79 -8.91 10.49 7.16
N ARG A 80 -9.00 10.86 8.44
CA ARG A 80 -10.08 11.70 8.98
C ARG A 80 -10.16 13.07 8.30
N ALA A 81 -9.01 13.65 7.96
CA ALA A 81 -8.96 14.94 7.27
C ALA A 81 -9.45 14.87 5.80
N MET A 82 -9.47 13.68 5.21
CA MET A 82 -9.99 13.42 3.86
C MET A 82 -11.46 13.00 3.84
N GLY A 83 -12.14 12.95 4.99
CA GLY A 83 -13.55 12.54 5.09
C GLY A 83 -13.79 11.04 4.88
N LEU A 84 -12.76 10.21 5.11
CA LEU A 84 -12.78 8.75 5.01
C LEU A 84 -12.76 8.07 6.37
#